data_AF-A0A951K269-F1
#
_entry.id   AF-A0A951K269-F1
#
_cell.length_a   1.000
_cell.length_b   1.000
_cell.length_c   1.000
_cell.angle_alpha   90.00
_cell.angle_beta   90.00
_cell.angle_gamma   90.00
#
_symmetry.space_group_name_H-M   'P 1'
#
loop_
_entity.id
_entity.type
_entity.pdbx_description
1 polymer ?
#
loop_
_entity_poly.entity_id
_entity_poly.type
_entity_poly.pdbx_seq_one_letter_code
_entity_poly.pdbx_strand_id
1 'polypeptide(L)' 'MIRGIPTEVILDERDGMPTRCTVSLDNLGEAWKAMLVDHVTTLSEARMRDVCDALDAAVGC' A
#
# COMPACT_ATOMS: atom_id res chain seq x y z
N MET A 1 -0.82 -11.81 0.73
CA MET A 1 -0.13 -12.48 1.86
C MET A 1 0.70 -11.42 2.55
N ILE A 2 0.69 -11.33 3.88
CA ILE A 2 1.55 -10.40 4.62
C ILE A 2 2.84 -11.14 4.97
N ARG A 3 3.98 -10.65 4.50
CA ARG A 3 5.31 -11.27 4.66
C ARG A 3 6.09 -10.62 5.79
N GLY A 4 5.76 -9.38 6.17
CA GLY A 4 6.41 -8.65 7.26
C GLY A 4 7.81 -8.15 6.89
N ILE A 5 7.98 -7.74 5.63
CA ILE A 5 9.24 -7.23 5.08
C ILE A 5 9.19 -5.69 4.93
N PRO A 6 10.33 -4.99 4.82
CA PRO A 6 10.38 -3.52 4.81
C PRO A 6 9.60 -2.86 3.66
N THR A 7 9.36 -3.59 2.57
CA THR A 7 8.64 -3.11 1.37
C THR A 7 7.11 -3.26 1.48
N GLU A 8 6.61 -3.66 2.65
CA GLU A 8 5.20 -3.86 2.94
C GLU A 8 4.67 -2.89 4.00
N VAL A 9 3.51 -2.31 3.73
CA VAL A 9 2.75 -1.51 4.71
C VAL A 9 1.49 -2.27 5.08
N ILE A 10 1.27 -2.53 6.38
CA ILE A 10 0.07 -3.22 6.87
C ILE A 10 -1.04 -2.20 7.07
N LEU A 11 -2.20 -2.48 6.47
CA LEU A 11 -3.42 -1.69 6.60
C LEU A 11 -4.53 -2.52 7.25
N ASP A 12 -5.40 -1.85 7.99
CA ASP A 12 -6.58 -2.46 8.60
C ASP A 12 -7.83 -1.56 8.53
N GLU A 13 -8.86 -1.93 9.27
CA GLU A 13 -10.15 -1.21 9.33
C GLU A 13 -10.00 0.25 9.76
N ARG A 14 -8.96 0.59 10.54
CA ARG A 14 -8.67 1.97 10.96
C ARG A 14 -8.14 2.84 9.82
N ASP A 15 -7.57 2.21 8.81
CA ASP A 15 -7.11 2.85 7.57
C ASP A 15 -8.23 2.88 6.50
N GLY A 16 -9.43 2.41 6.84
CA GLY A 16 -10.60 2.32 5.96
C GLY A 16 -10.62 1.10 5.05
N MET A 17 -9.73 0.12 5.29
CA MET A 17 -9.74 -1.14 4.54
C MET A 17 -10.78 -2.11 5.11
N PRO A 18 -11.51 -2.86 4.27
CA PRO A 18 -12.55 -3.79 4.74
C PRO A 18 -11.99 -5.00 5.47
N THR A 19 -10.71 -5.32 5.26
CA THR A 19 -9.99 -6.41 5.92
C THR A 19 -8.54 -6.05 6.12
N ARG A 20 -7.88 -6.69 7.10
CA ARG A 20 -6.44 -6.55 7.33
C ARG A 20 -5.66 -7.05 6.11
N CYS A 21 -4.90 -6.16 5.50
CA CYS A 21 -4.18 -6.41 4.26
C CYS A 21 -2.82 -5.71 4.26
N THR A 22 -2.10 -5.79 3.15
CA THR A 22 -0.83 -5.07 2.97
C THR A 22 -0.73 -4.44 1.60
N VAL A 23 -0.18 -3.24 1.55
CA VAL A 23 0.37 -2.63 0.34
C VAL A 23 1.77 -3.20 0.15
N SER A 24 2.01 -3.91 -0.94
CA SER A 24 3.32 -4.48 -1.28
C SER A 24 3.93 -3.68 -2.43
N LEU A 25 5.12 -3.13 -2.21
CA LEU A 25 5.83 -2.34 -3.21
C LEU A 25 6.79 -3.18 -4.08
N ASP A 26 6.99 -4.45 -3.74
CA ASP A 26 7.66 -5.43 -4.61
C ASP A 26 6.91 -5.65 -5.95
N ASN A 27 5.61 -5.35 -5.97
CA ASN A 27 4.71 -5.59 -7.10
C ASN A 27 4.20 -4.28 -7.74
N LEU A 28 4.89 -3.16 -7.53
CA LEU A 28 4.49 -1.87 -8.11
C LEU A 28 4.52 -1.93 -9.64
N GLY A 29 3.46 -1.43 -10.28
CA GLY A 29 3.34 -1.43 -11.73
C GLY A 29 2.21 -0.55 -12.23
N GLU A 30 2.11 -0.46 -13.55
CA GLU A 30 1.07 0.31 -14.23
C GLU A 30 -0.27 -0.44 -14.23
N ALA A 31 -1.36 0.30 -14.07
CA ALA A 31 -2.71 -0.22 -14.18
C ALA A 31 -3.54 0.64 -15.16
N TRP A 32 -4.40 -0.02 -15.93
CA TRP A 32 -5.34 0.68 -16.82
C TRP A 32 -6.43 1.34 -15.99
N LYS A 33 -6.73 2.62 -16.27
CA LYS A 33 -7.78 3.37 -15.55
C LYS A 33 -9.14 2.67 -15.59
N ALA A 34 -9.46 1.98 -16.68
CA ALA A 34 -10.70 1.22 -16.83
C ALA A 34 -10.84 0.04 -15.84
N MET A 35 -9.74 -0.42 -15.23
CA MET A 35 -9.75 -1.48 -14.21
C MET A 35 -9.97 -0.95 -12.79
N LEU A 36 -9.91 0.37 -12.58
CA LEU A 36 -10.14 1.00 -11.29
C LEU A 36 -11.64 1.29 -11.14
N VAL A 37 -12.37 0.29 -10.63
CA VAL A 37 -13.85 0.31 -10.62
C VAL A 37 -14.43 1.04 -9.41
N ASP A 38 -13.87 0.84 -8.21
CA ASP A 38 -14.40 1.36 -6.96
C ASP A 38 -13.28 1.99 -6.13
N HIS A 39 -13.58 3.10 -5.46
CA HIS A 39 -12.68 3.74 -4.51
C HIS A 39 -12.89 3.15 -3.11
N VAL A 40 -11.88 2.45 -2.58
CA VAL A 40 -11.97 1.73 -1.30
C VAL A 40 -11.77 2.66 -0.11
N THR A 41 -10.66 3.39 -0.07
CA THR A 41 -10.29 4.28 1.04
C THR A 41 -9.29 5.34 0.60
N THR A 42 -9.13 6.40 1.40
CA THR A 42 -8.04 7.36 1.31
C THR A 42 -7.14 7.21 2.54
N LEU A 43 -5.87 6.92 2.31
CA LEU A 43 -4.88 6.82 3.38
C LEU A 43 -4.59 8.19 3.99
N SER A 44 -4.39 8.22 5.30
CA SER A 44 -3.92 9.43 5.98
C SER A 44 -2.50 9.80 5.53
N GLU A 45 -2.10 11.05 5.74
CA GLU A 45 -0.73 11.49 5.44
C GLU A 45 0.34 10.67 6.19
N ALA A 46 0.03 10.23 7.42
CA ALA A 46 0.94 9.38 8.19
C ALA A 46 1.13 8.03 7.50
N ARG A 47 0.05 7.41 7.01
CA ARG A 47 0.14 6.16 6.26
C ARG A 47 0.81 6.31 4.91
N MET A 48 0.61 7.43 4.24
CA MET A 48 1.32 7.71 2.99
C MET A 48 2.82 7.86 3.21
N ARG A 49 3.27 8.38 4.37
CA ARG A 49 4.69 8.38 4.74
C ARG A 49 5.24 6.96 4.91
N ASP A 50 4.51 6.08 5.60
CA ASP A 50 4.89 4.66 5.71
C ASP A 50 5.07 4.01 4.31
N VAL A 51 4.20 4.37 3.35
CA VAL A 51 4.30 3.91 1.95
C VAL A 51 5.54 4.46 1.25
N CYS A 52 5.89 5.73 1.46
CA CYS A 52 7.14 6.29 0.93
C CYS A 52 8.38 5.58 1.49
N ASP A 53 8.42 5.34 2.81
CA ASP A 53 9.55 4.64 3.45
C ASP A 53 9.70 3.20 2.90
N ALA A 54 8.58 2.52 2.69
CA ALA A 54 8.56 1.20 2.06
C ALA A 54 9.02 1.26 0.59
N LEU A 55 8.75 2.36 -0.11
CA LEU A 55 9.15 2.56 -1.51
C LEU A 55 10.65 2.74 -1.59
N ASP A 56 11.21 3.57 -0.73
CA ASP A 56 12.65 3.80 -0.62
C ASP A 56 13.38 2.49 -0.31
N ALA A 57 12.83 1.66 0.60
CA ALA A 57 13.35 0.33 0.87
C ALA A 57 13.28 -0.62 -0.35
N ALA A 58 12.26 -0.49 -1.19
CA ALA A 58 12.07 -1.33 -2.38
C ALA A 58 13.01 -0.92 -3.53
N VAL A 59 13.26 0.38 -3.72
CA VAL A 59 14.10 0.88 -4.82
C VAL A 59 15.56 1.10 -4.43
N GLY A 60 15.86 1.16 -3.13
CA GLY A 60 17.21 1.41 -2.61
C GLY A 60 17.73 2.82 -2.87
N CYS A 61 16.85 3.82 -2.88
CA CYS A 61 17.19 5.24 -3.09
C CYS A 61 17.50 5.96 -1.77
#